data_AF-A0A383B4E9-F1
#
_entry.id   AF-A0A383B4E9-F1
#
_cell.length_a   1.000
_cell.length_b   1.000
_cell.length_c   1.000
_cell.angle_alpha   90.00
_cell.angle_beta   90.00
_cell.angle_gamma   90.00
#
_symmetry.space_group_name_H-M   'P 1'
#
loop_
_entity.id
_entity.type
_entity.pdbx_description
1 polymer ?
#
loop_
_entity_poly.entity_id
_entity_poly.type
_entity_poly.pdbx_seq_one_letter_code
_entity_poly.pdbx_strand_id
1 'polypeptide(L)' 'MFNEQLMFIKRHYTIITMEQLIDAVDNDTELPSKAALLTFDDAYRDHYAYVFPILLDQNVQGSF' A
#
# COMPACT_ATOMS: atom_id res chain seq x y z
N MET A 1 -10.72 -9.29 -9.57
CA MET A 1 -10.14 -7.99 -9.98
C MET A 1 -9.20 -7.39 -8.93
N PHE A 2 -9.67 -6.80 -7.82
CA PHE A 2 -8.76 -6.15 -6.85
C PHE A 2 -7.74 -7.12 -6.21
N ASN A 3 -8.19 -8.30 -5.78
CA ASN A 3 -7.28 -9.33 -5.24
C ASN A 3 -6.18 -9.74 -6.22
N GLU A 4 -6.49 -9.83 -7.52
CA GLU A 4 -5.50 -10.22 -8.53
C GLU A 4 -4.47 -9.10 -8.74
N GLN A 5 -4.92 -7.84 -8.73
CA GLN A 5 -4.02 -6.68 -8.77
C GLN A 5 -3.12 -6.64 -7.54
N LEU A 6 -3.67 -6.85 -6.34
CA LEU A 6 -2.90 -6.89 -5.10
C LEU A 6 -1.87 -8.03 -5.11
N MET A 7 -2.24 -9.22 -5.61
CA MET A 7 -1.32 -10.35 -5.75
C MET A 7 -0.21 -10.09 -6.77
N PHE A 8 -0.52 -9.43 -7.88
CA PHE A 8 0.48 -8.99 -8.85
C PHE A 8 1.47 -8.01 -8.20
N ILE A 9 0.96 -7.01 -7.48
CA ILE A 9 1.80 -6.02 -6.78
C ILE A 9 2.68 -6.71 -5.75
N LYS A 10 2.12 -7.55 -4.87
CA LYS A 10 2.89 -8.31 -3.86
C LYS A 10 3.94 -9.24 -4.46
N ARG A 11 3.76 -9.72 -5.69
CA ARG A 11 4.73 -10.58 -6.39
C ARG A 11 5.89 -9.80 -7.00
N HIS A 12 5.66 -8.55 -7.40
CA HIS A 12 6.63 -7.78 -8.19
C HIS A 12 7.22 -6.56 -7.48
N TYR A 13 6.59 -6.10 -6.39
CA TYR A 13 6.93 -4.89 -5.65
C TYR A 13 6.95 -5.15 -4.15
N THR A 14 7.70 -4.32 -3.43
CA THR A 14 7.67 -4.27 -1.97
C THR A 14 6.74 -3.14 -1.55
N ILE A 15 5.57 -3.48 -1.00
CA ILE A 15 4.63 -2.45 -0.54
C ILE A 15 5.20 -1.81 0.72
N ILE A 16 5.36 -0.48 0.70
CA ILE A 16 5.87 0.32 1.81
C ILE A 16 4.75 1.10 2.48
N THR A 17 5.00 1.48 3.73
CA THR A 17 4.16 2.36 4.51
C THR A 17 4.48 3.83 4.23
N MET A 18 3.58 4.73 4.63
CA MET A 18 3.81 6.16 4.47
C MET A 18 4.93 6.65 5.40
N GLU A 19 5.05 6.04 6.57
CA GLU A 19 6.12 6.26 7.55
C GLU A 19 7.48 5.93 6.97
N GLN A 20 7.61 4.78 6.27
CA GLN A 20 8.85 4.42 5.58
C GLN A 20 9.21 5.40 4.46
N LEU A 21 8.21 5.95 3.76
CA LEU A 21 8.45 6.96 2.74
C LEU A 21 8.90 8.30 3.35
N ILE A 22 8.27 8.74 4.44
CA ILE A 22 8.67 9.95 5.17
C ILE A 22 10.11 9.78 5.69
N ASP A 23 10.41 8.65 6.32
CA ASP A 23 11.75 8.36 6.83
C ASP A 23 12.82 8.35 5.72
N ALA A 24 12.50 7.79 4.55
CA ALA A 24 13.39 7.83 3.40
C ALA A 24 13.67 9.25 2.88
N VAL A 25 12.67 10.15 2.94
CA VAL A 25 12.81 11.54 2.51
C VAL A 25 13.57 12.38 3.53
N ASP A 26 13.25 12.21 4.82
CA ASP A 26 13.74 13.09 5.88
C ASP A 26 15.10 12.64 6.43
N ASN A 27 15.35 11.32 6.46
CA ASN A 27 16.54 10.72 7.07
C ASN A 27 17.47 10.02 6.07
N ASP A 28 17.18 10.11 4.76
CA ASP A 28 17.94 9.45 3.68
C ASP A 28 18.02 7.92 3.86
N THR A 29 16.99 7.33 4.49
CA THR A 29 16.86 5.89 4.67
C THR A 29 16.58 5.20 3.34
N GLU A 30 17.32 4.14 3.01
CA GLU A 30 17.09 3.39 1.77
C GLU A 30 15.74 2.67 1.78
N LEU A 31 14.94 2.91 0.73
CA LEU A 31 13.75 2.12 0.45
C LEU A 31 14.11 0.75 -0.13
N PRO A 32 13.28 -0.29 0.12
CA PRO A 32 13.50 -1.60 -0.48
C PRO A 32 13.43 -1.53 -2.01
N SER A 33 14.11 -2.47 -2.68
CA SER A 33 14.05 -2.56 -4.14
C SER A 33 12.59 -2.73 -4.61
N LYS A 34 12.22 -1.97 -5.65
CA LYS A 34 10.87 -1.93 -6.21
C LYS A 34 9.82 -1.55 -5.16
N ALA A 35 10.11 -0.55 -4.33
CA ALA A 35 9.15 0.01 -3.38
C ALA A 35 7.90 0.55 -4.10
N ALA A 36 6.72 0.30 -3.51
CA ALA A 36 5.45 0.82 -3.99
C ALA A 36 4.60 1.30 -2.81
N LEU A 37 4.06 2.51 -2.89
CA LEU A 37 3.08 3.03 -1.94
C LEU A 37 1.69 2.87 -2.53
N LEU A 38 0.75 2.32 -1.76
CA LEU A 38 -0.65 2.21 -2.16
C LEU A 38 -1.46 3.38 -1.61
N THR A 39 -2.02 4.20 -2.49
CA THR A 39 -2.93 5.31 -2.15
C THR A 39 -4.33 5.03 -2.69
N PHE A 40 -5.35 5.39 -1.93
CA PHE A 40 -6.77 5.17 -2.24
C PHE A 40 -7.53 6.48 -2.08
N ASP A 41 -7.67 7.23 -3.18
CA ASP A 41 -8.25 8.57 -3.17
C ASP A 41 -9.79 8.55 -3.09
N ASP A 42 -10.38 9.74 -2.94
CA ASP A 42 -11.83 10.05 -2.96
C ASP A 42 -12.68 9.63 -1.76
N ALA A 43 -12.11 8.97 -0.73
CA ALA A 43 -12.82 8.61 0.50
C ALA A 43 -14.19 7.95 0.28
N TYR A 44 -14.38 7.27 -0.86
CA TYR A 44 -15.65 6.62 -1.17
C TYR A 44 -15.94 5.56 -0.11
N ARG A 45 -17.19 5.56 0.37
CA ARG A 45 -17.67 4.59 1.38
C ARG A 45 -17.43 3.12 0.97
N ASP A 46 -17.34 2.89 -0.33
CA ASP A 46 -17.07 1.57 -0.91
C ASP A 46 -15.60 1.12 -0.73
N HIS A 47 -14.62 2.04 -0.64
CA HIS A 47 -13.24 1.70 -0.30
C HIS A 47 -13.15 1.13 1.12
N TYR A 48 -13.87 1.72 2.07
CA TYR A 48 -13.93 1.16 3.42
C TYR A 48 -14.69 -0.18 3.48
N ALA A 49 -15.77 -0.33 2.71
CA ALA A 49 -16.60 -1.53 2.75
C ALA A 49 -15.97 -2.76 2.07
N TYR A 50 -15.17 -2.56 1.01
CA TYR A 50 -14.65 -3.67 0.19
C TYR A 50 -13.12 -3.76 0.15
N VAL A 51 -12.39 -2.64 0.19
CA VAL A 51 -10.93 -2.62 0.06
C VAL A 51 -10.26 -2.82 1.41
N PHE A 52 -10.72 -2.12 2.45
CA PHE A 52 -10.13 -2.20 3.79
C PHE A 52 -10.09 -3.63 4.38
N PRO A 53 -11.16 -4.46 4.32
CA PRO A 53 -11.10 -5.83 4.84
C PRO A 53 -10.06 -6.71 4.11
N ILE A 54 -9.87 -6.49 2.80
CA ILE A 54 -8.90 -7.22 1.99
C ILE A 54 -7.47 -6.80 2.35
N LEU A 55 -7.23 -5.50 2.51
CA LEU A 55 -5.92 -5.00 2.93
C LEU A 55 -5.55 -5.49 4.34
N LEU A 56 -6.52 -5.53 5.25
CA LEU A 56 -6.34 -6.03 6.60
C LEU A 56 -6.00 -7.53 6.61
N ASP A 57 -6.74 -8.35 5.87
CA ASP A 57 -6.47 -9.79 5.72
C ASP A 57 -5.07 -10.05 5.13
N GLN A 58 -4.62 -9.17 4.25
CA GLN A 58 -3.34 -9.29 3.57
C GLN A 58 -2.18 -8.59 4.29
N ASN A 59 -2.44 -7.96 5.44
CA ASN A 59 -1.53 -7.16 6.25
C ASN A 59 -0.79 -6.08 5.45
N VAL A 60 -1.54 -5.34 4.62
CA VAL A 60 -1.03 -4.28 3.74
C VAL A 60 -1.58 -2.93 4.20
N GLN A 61 -0.71 -1.93 4.37
CA GLN A 61 -1.12 -0.56 4.63
C GLN A 61 -1.51 0.14 3.31
N GLY A 62 -2.71 0.72 3.29
CA GLY A 62 -3.13 1.68 2.28
C GLY A 62 -3.23 3.07 2.90
N SER A 63 -2.76 4.09 2.18
CA SER A 63 -3.06 5.48 2.53
C SER A 63 -4.42 5.85 1.93
N PHE A 64 -5.35 6.31 2.75
CA PHE A 64 -6.69 6.76 2.36
C PHE A 64 -6.82 8.28 2.51
#